data_AF-A0A3N2N9I2-F1
#
_entry.id   AF-A0A3N2N9I2-F1
#
_cell.length_a   1.000
_cell.length_b   1.000
_cell.length_c   1.000
_cell.angle_alpha   90.00
_cell.angle_beta   90.00
_cell.angle_gamma   90.00
#
_symmetry.space_group_name_H-M   'P 1'
#
loop_
_entity.id
_entity.type
_entity.pdbx_description
1 polymer ?
#
loop_
_entity_poly.entity_id
_entity_poly.type
_entity_poly.pdbx_seq_one_letter_code
_entity_poly.pdbx_strand_id
1 'polypeptide(L)'
;MNYHLSANIIVNTLHAMAALQSIASGTEHKALLAPLLCGGRGGMIAEIIRNAFVEVVMKLGPLVSDVNIGDETSGTEDFMMSVELITPAGFTTSRHTVIRRALEQAVALTALHHWCQASMVQSTSSDVAASLAASFAATAAEWYTTLTTALNPVYPCFTRNLPYGQRL
;
A
#
# COMPACT_ATOMS: atom_id res chain seq x y z
N MET A 1 -16.01 -2.45 -9.11
CA MET A 1 -16.19 -1.26 -8.23
C MET A 1 -14.88 -0.49 -8.20
N ASN A 2 -14.92 0.80 -8.49
CA ASN A 2 -13.70 1.61 -8.61
C ASN A 2 -13.37 2.36 -7.31
N TYR A 3 -12.12 2.22 -6.85
CA TYR A 3 -11.59 2.90 -5.67
C TYR A 3 -10.52 3.90 -6.08
N HIS A 4 -10.76 5.18 -5.81
CA HIS A 4 -9.81 6.26 -6.07
C HIS A 4 -9.04 6.62 -4.80
N LEU A 5 -7.71 6.62 -4.88
CA LEU A 5 -6.79 6.98 -3.81
C LEU A 5 -6.07 8.27 -4.17
N SER A 6 -6.16 9.27 -3.30
CA SER A 6 -5.41 10.52 -3.45
C SER A 6 -4.02 10.37 -2.86
N ALA A 7 -2.99 10.71 -3.64
CA ALA A 7 -1.61 10.70 -3.16
C ALA A 7 -1.44 11.61 -1.93
N ASN A 8 -2.08 12.77 -1.89
CA ASN A 8 -2.09 13.67 -0.72
C ASN A 8 -2.55 12.97 0.58
N ILE A 9 -3.57 12.10 0.51
CA ILE A 9 -4.04 11.33 1.67
C ILE A 9 -2.98 10.31 2.11
N ILE A 10 -2.33 9.66 1.14
CA ILE A 10 -1.27 8.68 1.41
C ILE A 10 -0.05 9.37 2.02
N VAL A 11 0.41 10.50 1.45
CA VAL A 11 1.51 11.33 1.97
C VAL A 11 1.23 11.77 3.40
N ASN A 12 0.04 12.31 3.67
CA ASN A 12 -0.34 12.72 5.03
C ASN A 12 -0.33 11.54 6.01
N THR A 13 -0.81 10.37 5.58
CA THR A 13 -0.78 9.15 6.38
C THR A 13 0.65 8.71 6.67
N LEU A 14 1.51 8.75 5.64
CA LEU A 14 2.93 8.40 5.73
C LEU A 14 3.66 9.33 6.71
N HIS A 15 3.49 10.65 6.58
CA HIS A 15 4.07 11.63 7.50
C HIS A 15 3.60 11.41 8.94
N ALA A 16 2.30 11.15 9.15
CA ALA A 16 1.76 10.89 10.48
C ALA A 16 2.38 9.63 11.11
N MET A 17 2.46 8.53 10.35
CA MET A 17 3.08 7.28 10.81
C MET A 17 4.57 7.44 11.08
N ALA A 18 5.31 8.12 10.19
CA ALA A 18 6.72 8.39 10.36
C ALA A 18 6.99 9.28 11.59
N ALA A 19 6.15 10.28 11.83
CA ALA A 19 6.24 11.15 13.01
C ALA A 19 5.97 10.37 14.30
N LEU A 20 4.90 9.57 14.35
CA LEU A 20 4.58 8.71 15.49
C LEU A 20 5.71 7.75 15.81
N GLN A 21 6.24 7.07 14.78
CA GLN A 21 7.36 6.17 14.95
C GLN A 21 8.60 6.91 15.45
N SER A 22 8.90 8.09 14.91
CA SER A 22 10.04 8.92 15.34
C SER A 22 9.93 9.40 16.79
N ILE A 23 8.71 9.62 17.30
CA ILE A 23 8.47 10.01 18.70
C ILE A 23 8.60 8.79 19.62
N ALA A 24 8.12 7.63 19.18
CA ALA A 24 8.09 6.40 19.97
C ALA A 24 9.46 5.69 20.08
N SER A 25 10.46 6.10 19.30
CA SER A 25 11.72 5.37 19.13
C SER A 25 12.97 6.22 19.32
N GLY A 26 14.14 5.57 19.26
CA GLY A 26 15.44 6.20 19.50
C GLY A 26 15.89 7.17 18.41
N THR A 27 17.00 7.86 18.67
CA THR A 27 17.60 8.87 17.77
C THR A 27 17.89 8.35 16.36
N GLU A 28 18.25 7.07 16.22
CA GLU A 28 18.56 6.44 14.94
C GLU A 28 17.32 6.26 14.04
N HIS A 29 16.19 5.89 14.64
CA HIS A 29 14.91 5.77 13.91
C HIS A 29 14.42 7.15 13.46
N LYS A 30 14.53 8.15 14.35
CA LYS A 30 14.24 9.54 14.03
C LYS A 30 15.12 10.04 12.88
N ALA A 31 16.42 9.73 12.89
CA ALA A 31 17.33 10.14 11.81
C ALA A 31 16.95 9.51 10.47
N LEU A 32 16.53 8.24 10.47
CA LEU A 32 16.10 7.51 9.26
C LEU A 32 14.81 8.08 8.65
N LEU A 33 13.86 8.49 9.51
CA LEU A 33 12.54 8.96 9.10
C LEU A 33 12.46 10.49 8.93
N ALA A 34 13.39 11.25 9.51
CA ALA A 34 13.44 12.70 9.40
C ALA A 34 13.33 13.23 7.96
N PRO A 35 13.96 12.61 6.93
CA PRO A 35 13.85 13.14 5.57
C PRO A 35 12.45 13.00 4.95
N LEU A 36 11.58 12.12 5.49
CA LEU A 36 10.17 12.08 5.12
C LEU A 36 9.40 13.25 5.72
N LEU A 37 9.83 13.77 6.86
CA LEU A 37 9.17 14.87 7.57
C LEU A 37 9.62 16.25 7.06
N CYS A 38 10.70 16.29 6.27
CA CYS A 38 11.23 17.50 5.64
C CYS A 38 10.73 17.58 4.19
N GLY A 39 9.88 18.57 3.87
CA GLY A 39 9.13 18.72 2.61
C GLY A 39 9.92 18.98 1.32
N GLY A 40 11.14 18.44 1.18
CA GLY A 40 12.01 18.60 0.01
C GLY A 40 12.08 17.39 -0.92
N ARG A 41 11.33 16.31 -0.65
CA ARG A 41 11.46 15.01 -1.35
C ARG A 41 10.19 14.55 -2.07
N GLY A 42 9.30 15.46 -2.43
CA GLY A 42 7.97 15.09 -2.92
C GLY A 42 7.96 14.23 -4.18
N GLY A 43 8.87 14.47 -5.13
CA GLY A 43 9.01 13.60 -6.32
C GLY A 43 9.43 12.17 -5.97
N MET A 44 10.33 11.99 -5.01
CA MET A 44 10.75 10.66 -4.54
C MET A 44 9.62 9.95 -3.77
N ILE A 45 8.90 10.69 -2.93
CA ILE A 45 7.75 10.15 -2.18
C ILE A 45 6.64 9.72 -3.15
N ALA A 46 6.38 10.51 -4.19
CA ALA A 46 5.42 10.15 -5.24
C ALA A 46 5.76 8.80 -5.89
N GLU A 47 7.01 8.58 -6.29
CA GLU A 47 7.41 7.28 -6.88
C GLU A 47 7.32 6.12 -5.91
N ILE A 48 7.72 6.33 -4.65
CA ILE A 48 7.60 5.30 -3.61
C ILE A 48 6.13 4.90 -3.41
N ILE A 49 5.22 5.89 -3.42
CA ILE A 49 3.78 5.65 -3.31
C ILE A 49 3.24 4.88 -4.51
N ARG A 50 3.63 5.24 -5.74
CA ARG A 50 3.22 4.50 -6.95
C ARG A 50 3.68 3.05 -6.90
N ASN A 51 4.96 2.83 -6.56
CA ASN A 51 5.51 1.48 -6.42
C ASN A 51 4.79 0.67 -5.33
N ALA A 52 4.51 1.30 -4.19
CA ALA A 52 3.76 0.67 -3.11
C ALA A 52 2.32 0.33 -3.51
N PHE A 53 1.66 1.22 -4.26
CA PHE A 53 0.32 0.97 -4.79
C PHE A 53 0.31 -0.22 -5.75
N VAL A 54 1.23 -0.26 -6.70
CA VAL A 54 1.37 -1.38 -7.64
C VAL A 54 1.59 -2.69 -6.87
N GLU A 55 2.48 -2.71 -5.87
CA GLU A 55 2.70 -3.91 -5.06
C GLU A 55 1.44 -4.38 -4.32
N VAL A 56 0.72 -3.47 -3.67
CA VAL A 56 -0.52 -3.80 -2.95
C VAL A 56 -1.58 -4.35 -3.90
N VAL A 57 -1.75 -3.73 -5.07
CA VAL A 57 -2.72 -4.16 -6.08
C VAL A 57 -2.32 -5.51 -6.69
N MET A 58 -1.03 -5.73 -6.97
CA MET A 58 -0.53 -7.01 -7.47
C MET A 58 -0.78 -8.15 -6.47
N LYS A 59 -0.70 -7.89 -5.16
CA LYS A 59 -1.03 -8.89 -4.14
C LYS A 59 -2.50 -9.32 -4.21
N LEU A 60 -3.43 -8.40 -4.53
CA LEU A 60 -4.86 -8.71 -4.68
C LEU A 60 -5.15 -9.64 -5.87
N GLY A 61 -4.25 -9.71 -6.84
CA GLY A 61 -4.27 -10.68 -7.93
C GLY A 61 -5.60 -10.70 -8.70
N PRO A 62 -6.33 -11.83 -8.72
CA PRO A 62 -7.52 -12.01 -9.55
C PRO A 62 -8.71 -11.12 -9.13
N LEU A 63 -8.62 -10.43 -8.00
CA LEU A 63 -9.65 -9.51 -7.52
C LEU A 63 -9.63 -8.16 -8.24
N VAL A 64 -8.59 -7.90 -9.02
CA VAL A 64 -8.37 -6.64 -9.74
C VAL A 64 -8.82 -6.78 -11.19
N SER A 65 -9.68 -5.87 -11.65
CA SER A 65 -10.13 -5.81 -13.05
C SER A 65 -9.36 -4.78 -13.86
N ASP A 66 -9.03 -3.64 -13.25
CA ASP A 66 -8.32 -2.54 -13.90
C ASP A 66 -7.53 -1.72 -12.88
N VAL A 67 -6.48 -1.05 -13.34
CA VAL A 67 -5.55 -0.28 -12.51
C VAL A 67 -5.10 0.97 -13.26
N ASN A 68 -5.16 2.11 -12.58
CA ASN A 68 -4.55 3.36 -13.02
C ASN A 68 -3.58 3.85 -11.94
N ILE A 69 -2.31 4.04 -12.31
CA ILE A 69 -1.23 4.42 -11.39
C ILE A 69 -1.08 5.96 -11.29
N GLY A 70 -1.91 6.71 -12.02
CA GLY A 70 -1.83 8.16 -12.14
C GLY A 70 -0.83 8.60 -13.20
N ASP A 71 -0.91 9.87 -13.61
CA ASP A 71 -0.03 10.43 -14.66
C ASP A 71 1.38 10.72 -14.12
N GLU A 72 2.40 10.15 -14.76
CA GLU A 72 3.82 10.35 -14.45
C GLU A 72 4.30 11.77 -14.76
N THR A 73 3.58 12.53 -15.60
CA THR A 73 4.01 13.88 -16.04
C THR A 73 3.95 14.94 -14.93
N SER A 74 3.19 14.67 -13.87
CA SER A 74 3.11 15.51 -12.70
C SER A 74 4.17 15.10 -11.68
N GLY A 75 5.36 15.73 -11.73
CA GLY A 75 6.42 15.57 -10.72
C GLY A 75 6.04 16.09 -9.31
N THR A 76 4.74 16.18 -9.04
CA THR A 76 4.11 16.75 -7.86
C THR A 76 3.32 15.68 -7.12
N GLU A 77 3.17 15.82 -5.79
CA GLU A 77 2.40 14.90 -4.93
C GLU A 77 0.87 14.91 -5.20
N ASP A 78 0.42 15.67 -6.20
CA ASP A 78 -0.99 15.84 -6.55
C ASP A 78 -1.39 14.90 -7.71
N PHE A 79 -1.43 13.61 -7.42
CA PHE A 79 -1.93 12.60 -8.36
C PHE A 79 -2.97 11.68 -7.72
N MET A 80 -3.77 11.05 -8.58
CA MET A 80 -4.81 10.11 -8.20
C MET A 80 -4.47 8.74 -8.78
N MET A 81 -4.51 7.73 -7.92
CA MET A 81 -4.44 6.32 -8.32
C MET A 81 -5.85 5.74 -8.26
N SER A 82 -6.13 4.73 -9.07
CA SER A 82 -7.39 3.99 -8.96
C SER A 82 -7.24 2.51 -9.23
N VAL A 83 -8.03 1.72 -8.53
CA VAL A 83 -8.13 0.27 -8.73
C VAL A 83 -9.59 -0.13 -8.87
N GLU A 84 -9.90 -0.85 -9.94
CA GLU A 84 -11.18 -1.52 -10.09
C GLU A 84 -11.11 -2.91 -9.47
N LEU A 85 -11.95 -3.14 -8.46
CA LEU A 85 -12.04 -4.40 -7.74
C LEU A 85 -13.35 -5.13 -8.07
N ILE A 86 -13.24 -6.45 -8.23
CA ILE A 86 -14.38 -7.37 -8.35
C ILE A 86 -15.03 -7.50 -6.97
N THR A 87 -16.24 -6.98 -6.83
CA THR A 87 -17.00 -7.11 -5.58
C THR A 87 -17.87 -8.38 -5.60
N PRO A 88 -17.87 -9.17 -4.52
CA PRO A 88 -18.66 -10.39 -4.42
C PRO A 88 -20.18 -10.14 -4.34
N ALA A 89 -20.97 -11.18 -4.57
CA ALA A 89 -22.41 -11.15 -4.32
C ALA A 89 -22.70 -10.86 -2.83
N GLY A 90 -23.62 -9.94 -2.53
CA GLY A 90 -23.92 -9.52 -1.16
C GLY A 90 -22.98 -8.46 -0.59
N PHE A 91 -22.15 -7.82 -1.42
CA PHE A 91 -21.34 -6.68 -1.03
C PHE A 91 -22.22 -5.51 -0.56
N THR A 92 -22.05 -5.08 0.70
CA THR A 92 -22.83 -3.99 1.30
C THR A 92 -22.07 -2.68 1.29
N THR A 93 -22.80 -1.56 1.31
CA THR A 93 -22.22 -0.21 1.31
C THR A 93 -21.27 0.05 2.48
N SER A 94 -21.51 -0.59 3.64
CA SER A 94 -20.65 -0.50 4.83
C SER A 94 -19.22 -0.99 4.61
N ARG A 95 -18.99 -1.89 3.63
CA ARG A 95 -17.66 -2.45 3.36
C ARG A 95 -16.79 -1.53 2.49
N HIS A 96 -17.37 -0.57 1.76
CA HIS A 96 -16.61 0.35 0.91
C HIS A 96 -15.63 1.20 1.71
N THR A 97 -16.07 1.72 2.87
CA THR A 97 -15.23 2.54 3.75
C THR A 97 -14.06 1.72 4.29
N VAL A 98 -14.31 0.47 4.66
CA VAL A 98 -13.26 -0.45 5.15
C VAL A 98 -12.25 -0.74 4.05
N ILE A 99 -12.70 -1.05 2.82
CA ILE A 99 -11.81 -1.32 1.69
C ILE A 99 -10.97 -0.11 1.34
N ARG A 100 -11.59 1.06 1.18
CA ARG A 100 -10.88 2.29 0.88
C ARG A 100 -9.80 2.56 1.93
N ARG A 101 -10.18 2.51 3.22
CA ARG A 101 -9.24 2.76 4.30
C ARG A 101 -8.12 1.72 4.34
N ALA A 102 -8.45 0.44 4.18
CA ALA A 102 -7.46 -0.63 4.19
C ALA A 102 -6.48 -0.51 3.01
N LEU A 103 -6.95 -0.13 1.81
CA LEU A 103 -6.09 0.19 0.67
C LEU A 103 -5.15 1.35 1.00
N GLU A 104 -5.67 2.47 1.51
CA GLU A 104 -4.84 3.63 1.88
C GLU A 104 -3.78 3.28 2.92
N GLN A 105 -4.14 2.52 3.95
CA GLN A 105 -3.21 2.09 4.99
C GLN A 105 -2.15 1.11 4.47
N ALA A 106 -2.56 0.10 3.70
CA ALA A 106 -1.65 -0.87 3.11
C ALA A 106 -0.62 -0.17 2.21
N VAL A 107 -1.06 0.75 1.36
CA VAL A 107 -0.17 1.52 0.47
C VAL A 107 0.79 2.40 1.28
N ALA A 108 0.31 3.14 2.28
CA ALA A 108 1.17 3.99 3.10
C ALA A 108 2.24 3.20 3.87
N LEU A 109 1.87 2.05 4.45
CA LEU A 109 2.81 1.20 5.18
C LEU A 109 3.80 0.48 4.25
N THR A 110 3.36 0.04 3.08
CA THR A 110 4.25 -0.49 2.03
C THR A 110 5.21 0.59 1.51
N ALA A 111 4.76 1.84 1.38
CA ALA A 111 5.63 2.96 1.04
C ALA A 111 6.71 3.22 2.10
N LEU A 112 6.35 3.17 3.40
CA LEU A 112 7.33 3.25 4.50
C LEU A 112 8.30 2.08 4.52
N HIS A 113 7.82 0.88 4.22
CA HIS A 113 8.66 -0.29 4.04
C HIS A 113 9.72 -0.07 2.94
N HIS A 114 9.29 0.38 1.75
CA HIS A 114 10.19 0.71 0.64
C HIS A 114 11.20 1.80 0.99
N TRP A 115 10.77 2.85 1.70
CA TRP A 115 11.66 3.89 2.18
C TRP A 115 12.77 3.32 3.07
N CYS A 116 12.41 2.46 4.03
CA CYS A 116 13.36 1.84 4.93
C CYS A 116 14.32 0.91 4.16
N GLN A 117 13.81 0.11 3.21
CA GLN A 117 14.64 -0.74 2.35
C GLN A 117 15.63 0.06 1.51
N ALA A 118 15.20 1.14 0.87
CA ALA A 118 16.09 2.00 0.09
C ALA A 118 17.22 2.60 0.94
N SER A 119 16.94 2.85 2.22
CA SER A 119 17.91 3.40 3.17
C SER A 119 18.95 2.37 3.65
N MET A 120 18.67 1.07 3.56
CA MET A 120 19.63 0.00 3.91
C MET A 120 20.88 0.03 3.03
N VAL A 121 20.72 0.38 1.75
CA VAL A 121 21.79 0.37 0.76
C VAL A 121 22.84 1.46 1.04
N GLN A 122 22.50 2.47 1.86
CA GLN A 122 23.28 3.70 2.00
C GLN A 122 23.81 3.98 3.42
N SER A 123 23.46 3.18 4.43
CA SER A 123 23.59 3.60 5.85
C SER A 123 24.38 2.63 6.74
N THR A 124 25.11 3.18 7.72
CA THR A 124 25.68 2.44 8.87
C THR A 124 24.60 1.91 9.84
N SER A 125 23.36 2.37 9.71
CA SER A 125 22.19 1.97 10.49
C SER A 125 21.31 0.92 9.79
N SER A 126 21.93 0.02 9.02
CA SER A 126 21.23 -1.00 8.22
C SER A 126 20.29 -1.88 9.07
N ASP A 127 20.70 -2.25 10.28
CA ASP A 127 19.89 -3.06 11.20
C ASP A 127 18.62 -2.34 11.67
N VAL A 128 18.71 -1.03 11.93
CA VAL A 128 17.56 -0.20 12.28
C VAL A 128 16.59 -0.11 11.10
N ALA A 129 17.11 0.14 9.91
CA ALA A 129 16.31 0.17 8.69
C ALA A 129 15.62 -1.19 8.44
N ALA A 130 16.31 -2.32 8.69
CA ALA A 130 15.74 -3.66 8.62
C ALA A 130 14.61 -3.89 9.60
N SER A 131 14.82 -3.51 10.86
CA SER A 131 13.79 -3.68 11.90
C SER A 131 12.52 -2.88 11.59
N LEU A 132 12.67 -1.62 11.15
CA LEU A 132 11.55 -0.77 10.75
C LEU A 132 10.86 -1.27 9.48
N ALA A 133 11.63 -1.66 8.46
CA ALA A 133 11.09 -2.23 7.23
C ALA A 133 10.24 -3.47 7.53
N ALA A 134 10.72 -4.37 8.40
CA ALA A 134 9.98 -5.56 8.81
C ALA A 134 8.71 -5.21 9.59
N SER A 135 8.79 -4.23 10.51
CA SER A 135 7.63 -3.77 11.28
C SER A 135 6.54 -3.18 10.38
N PHE A 136 6.88 -2.28 9.47
CA PHE A 136 5.91 -1.71 8.53
C PHE A 136 5.34 -2.75 7.58
N ALA A 137 6.15 -3.71 7.11
CA ALA A 137 5.66 -4.81 6.28
C ALA A 137 4.66 -5.71 7.03
N ALA A 138 4.92 -6.01 8.31
CA ALA A 138 4.01 -6.80 9.13
C ALA A 138 2.66 -6.10 9.31
N THR A 139 2.65 -4.80 9.65
CA THR A 139 1.40 -4.04 9.76
C THR A 139 0.71 -3.86 8.41
N ALA A 140 1.45 -3.69 7.31
CA ALA A 140 0.87 -3.66 5.96
C ALA A 140 0.16 -4.98 5.63
N ALA A 141 0.72 -6.12 6.05
CA ALA A 141 0.11 -7.42 5.86
C ALA A 141 -1.22 -7.56 6.63
N GLU A 142 -1.34 -7.01 7.84
CA GLU A 142 -2.60 -7.00 8.59
C GLU A 142 -3.70 -6.18 7.89
N TRP A 143 -3.35 -5.02 7.34
CA TRP A 143 -4.28 -4.22 6.53
C TRP A 143 -4.64 -4.91 5.22
N TYR A 144 -3.70 -5.62 4.61
CA TYR A 144 -3.96 -6.46 3.45
C TYR A 144 -4.91 -7.62 3.77
N THR A 145 -4.77 -8.27 4.93
CA THR A 145 -5.72 -9.28 5.42
C THR A 145 -7.10 -8.67 5.66
N THR A 146 -7.16 -7.46 6.23
CA THR A 146 -8.43 -6.73 6.43
C THR A 146 -9.11 -6.44 5.09
N LEU A 147 -8.35 -5.97 4.10
CA LEU A 147 -8.80 -5.69 2.75
C LEU A 147 -9.36 -6.94 2.06
N THR A 148 -8.58 -8.02 2.05
CA THR A 148 -8.99 -9.30 1.43
C THR A 148 -10.19 -9.91 2.14
N THR A 149 -10.29 -9.79 3.46
CA THR A 149 -11.46 -10.24 4.23
C THR A 149 -12.71 -9.42 3.90
N ALA A 150 -12.58 -8.09 3.77
CA ALA A 150 -13.69 -7.23 3.38
C ALA A 150 -14.18 -7.50 1.95
N LEU A 151 -13.26 -7.87 1.05
CA LEU A 151 -13.54 -8.31 -0.32
C LEU A 151 -14.10 -9.73 -0.40
N ASN A 152 -14.07 -10.51 0.68
CA ASN A 152 -14.53 -11.91 0.69
C ASN A 152 -15.98 -12.06 1.19
N PRO A 153 -16.68 -13.10 0.69
CA PRO A 153 -17.59 -13.84 1.54
C PRO A 153 -17.48 -15.37 1.33
N VAL A 154 -16.36 -15.89 0.80
CA VAL A 154 -16.22 -17.17 0.05
C VAL A 154 -16.45 -16.91 -1.43
N TYR A 155 -15.36 -16.64 -2.17
CA TYR A 155 -15.35 -16.95 -3.59
C TYR A 155 -15.54 -18.48 -3.69
N PRO A 156 -16.51 -19.01 -4.46
CA PRO A 156 -16.29 -20.34 -5.00
C PRO A 156 -14.94 -20.24 -5.70
N CYS A 157 -14.04 -21.17 -5.38
CA CYS A 157 -12.84 -21.40 -6.16
C CYS A 157 -13.14 -21.13 -7.64
N PHE A 158 -12.18 -20.57 -8.38
CA PHE A 158 -12.23 -20.55 -9.85
C PHE A 158 -12.31 -22.01 -10.36
N THR A 159 -13.43 -22.68 -10.18
CA THR A 159 -13.87 -23.79 -11.00
C THR A 159 -14.36 -23.13 -12.26
N ARG A 160 -13.39 -22.79 -13.12
CA ARG A 160 -13.67 -22.77 -14.54
C ARG A 160 -14.29 -24.14 -14.81
N ASN A 161 -15.60 -24.19 -14.99
CA ASN A 161 -16.27 -25.39 -15.50
C ASN A 161 -15.72 -25.57 -16.91
N LEU A 162 -14.56 -26.22 -16.99
CA LEU A 162 -14.12 -26.82 -18.22
C LEU A 162 -15.22 -27.83 -18.56
N PRO A 163 -15.80 -27.78 -19.77
CA PRO A 163 -16.66 -28.86 -20.21
C PRO A 163 -15.87 -30.17 -20.01
N TYR A 164 -16.52 -31.14 -19.36
CA TYR A 164 -15.97 -32.46 -19.03
C TYR A 164 -15.02 -32.96 -20.12
N GLY A 165 -13.72 -33.12 -19.80
CA GLY A 165 -12.81 -33.93 -20.63
C GLY A 165 -11.44 -33.38 -21.00
N GLN A 166 -10.97 -32.22 -20.51
CA GLN A 166 -9.59 -31.79 -20.78
C GLN A 166 -8.79 -31.58 -19.49
N ARG A 167 -7.79 -32.44 -19.28
CA ARG A 167 -6.70 -32.23 -18.31
C ARG A 167 -5.53 -31.57 -19.05
N LEU A 168 -4.79 -30.70 -18.35
CA LEU A 168 -3.42 -30.35 -18.74
C LEU A 168 -2.53 -31.58 -18.66
#